data_AF-A0AAV2R1D2-F1
#
_entry.id   AF-A0AAV2R1D2-F1
#
_cell.length_a   1.000
_cell.length_b   1.000
_cell.length_c   1.000
_cell.angle_alpha   90.00
_cell.angle_beta   90.00
_cell.angle_gamma   90.00
#
_symmetry.space_group_name_H-M   'P 1'
#
loop_
_entity.id
_entity.type
_entity.pdbx_description
1 polymer ?
#
loop_
_entity_poly.entity_id
_entity_poly.type
_entity_poly.pdbx_seq_one_letter_code
_entity_poly.pdbx_strand_id
1 'polypeptide(L)'
;MSWKALWLALSGVCILLILLYMHIAAEVATLRDGVLPLNVLYSQHDKISQGSAVLDPEKIVIIYNRVPKTASTSFIGLAYDLCYKNNFNVLHINTTKNSPTLSLTDQVLFVRNISNWEVKKPGIYHGHIAYLDFNRFGVMQQPLFINIIRKPLDRLVSYYYFIRYGDDLRPHLVRKRMGDKMTLDECVAIQHPDCNPNQMWIQVPYFCGHAAECWVPGSVWAFEQAKHNLVHNYFLVGLTEELGDFVAMLEYSLPRLFAGAINLYQKG
;
A
#
# COMPACT_ATOMS: atom_id res chain seq x y z
N MET A 1 30.52 -45.72 -8.19
CA MET A 1 30.64 -44.49 -9.00
C MET A 1 32.10 -44.17 -9.18
N SER A 2 32.58 -44.05 -10.43
CA SER A 2 34.01 -43.78 -10.67
C SER A 2 34.34 -42.35 -10.20
N TRP A 3 35.52 -42.17 -9.60
CA TRP A 3 36.04 -40.87 -9.14
C TRP A 3 35.94 -39.77 -10.21
N LYS A 4 36.06 -40.15 -11.49
CA LYS A 4 35.91 -39.25 -12.64
C LYS A 4 34.49 -38.70 -12.79
N ALA A 5 33.46 -39.48 -12.51
CA ALA A 5 32.07 -39.04 -12.58
C ALA A 5 31.71 -38.05 -11.45
N LEU A 6 32.29 -38.24 -10.26
CA LEU A 6 32.11 -37.31 -9.13
C LEU A 6 32.79 -35.95 -9.41
N TRP A 7 34.00 -35.97 -9.99
CA TRP A 7 34.73 -34.76 -10.39
C TRP A 7 34.01 -33.99 -11.50
N LEU A 8 33.43 -34.68 -12.48
CA LEU A 8 32.64 -34.04 -13.54
C LEU A 8 31.36 -33.41 -12.97
N ALA A 9 30.68 -34.08 -12.04
CA ALA A 9 29.49 -33.54 -11.39
C ALA A 9 29.80 -32.30 -10.52
N LEU A 10 30.87 -32.35 -9.72
CA LEU A 10 31.30 -31.21 -8.90
C LEU A 10 31.76 -30.02 -9.75
N SER A 11 32.49 -30.27 -10.85
CA SER A 11 32.87 -29.24 -11.81
C SER A 11 31.63 -28.59 -12.45
N GLY A 12 30.63 -29.39 -12.84
CA GLY A 12 29.37 -28.90 -13.38
C GLY A 12 28.62 -28.00 -12.41
N VAL A 13 28.52 -28.38 -11.13
CA VAL A 13 27.88 -27.56 -10.08
C VAL A 13 28.65 -26.26 -9.86
N CYS A 14 29.99 -26.30 -9.80
CA CYS A 14 30.80 -25.09 -9.66
C CYS A 14 30.61 -24.13 -10.84
N ILE A 15 30.58 -24.63 -12.08
CA ILE A 15 30.31 -23.81 -13.27
C ILE A 15 28.93 -23.16 -13.18
N LEU A 16 27.91 -23.91 -12.76
CA LEU A 16 26.54 -23.42 -12.64
C LEU A 16 26.42 -22.35 -11.55
N LEU A 17 27.11 -22.52 -10.41
CA LEU A 17 27.19 -21.51 -9.35
C LEU A 17 27.93 -20.25 -9.80
N ILE A 18 29.00 -20.38 -10.60
CA ILE A 18 29.73 -19.24 -11.15
C ILE A 18 28.84 -18.48 -12.16
N LEU A 19 28.14 -19.19 -13.04
CA LEU A 19 27.20 -18.56 -13.98
C LEU A 19 26.07 -17.84 -13.25
N LEU A 20 25.51 -18.45 -12.19
CA LEU A 20 24.50 -17.82 -11.34
C LEU A 20 25.05 -16.58 -10.64
N TYR A 21 26.27 -16.66 -10.08
CA TYR A 21 26.94 -15.52 -9.45
C TYR A 21 27.17 -14.38 -10.44
N MET A 22 27.66 -14.69 -11.65
CA MET A 22 27.89 -13.68 -12.69
C MET A 22 26.59 -13.02 -13.15
N HIS A 23 25.49 -13.79 -13.24
CA HIS A 23 24.18 -13.24 -13.57
C HIS A 23 23.66 -12.31 -12.48
N ILE A 24 23.73 -12.73 -11.21
CA ILE A 24 23.35 -11.89 -10.07
C ILE A 24 24.24 -10.65 -9.99
N ALA A 25 25.55 -10.78 -10.19
CA ALA A 25 26.48 -9.66 -10.16
C ALA A 25 26.18 -8.63 -11.28
N ALA A 26 25.80 -9.10 -12.47
CA ALA A 26 25.37 -8.24 -13.56
C ALA A 26 24.07 -7.48 -13.23
N GLU A 27 23.06 -8.16 -12.66
CA GLU A 27 21.83 -7.49 -12.22
C GLU A 27 22.05 -6.50 -11.08
N VAL A 28 22.94 -6.82 -10.14
CA VAL A 28 23.31 -5.90 -9.05
C VAL A 28 24.07 -4.69 -9.61
N ALA A 29 24.92 -4.86 -10.62
CA ALA A 29 25.63 -3.76 -11.27
C ALA A 29 24.67 -2.82 -12.02
N THR A 30 23.71 -3.35 -12.77
CA THR A 30 22.70 -2.52 -13.46
C THR A 30 21.81 -1.77 -12.47
N LEU A 31 21.44 -2.40 -11.33
CA LEU A 31 20.76 -1.72 -10.24
C LEU A 31 21.64 -0.63 -9.61
N ARG A 32 22.93 -0.89 -9.39
CA ARG A 32 23.87 0.07 -8.80
C ARG A 32 24.06 1.30 -9.69
N ASP A 33 24.14 1.11 -11.00
CA ASP A 33 24.24 2.22 -11.97
C ASP A 33 22.95 3.05 -12.03
N GLY A 34 21.80 2.46 -11.73
CA GLY A 34 20.54 3.19 -11.53
C GLY A 34 20.48 3.99 -10.22
N VAL A 35 21.22 3.56 -9.18
CA VAL A 35 21.20 4.14 -7.82
C VAL A 35 22.33 5.16 -7.60
N LEU A 36 23.48 5.02 -8.27
CA LEU A 36 24.61 5.95 -8.18
C LEU A 36 24.25 7.42 -8.47
N PRO A 37 23.44 7.74 -9.51
CA PRO A 37 22.97 9.10 -9.76
C PRO A 37 22.12 9.67 -8.62
N LEU A 38 21.38 8.83 -7.90
CA LEU A 38 20.54 9.22 -6.75
C LEU A 38 21.38 9.56 -5.51
N ASN A 39 22.42 8.78 -5.22
CA ASN A 39 23.28 9.00 -4.04
C ASN A 39 24.12 10.28 -4.12
N VAL A 40 24.54 10.69 -5.32
CA VAL A 40 25.29 11.94 -5.53
C VAL A 40 24.38 13.16 -5.30
N LEU A 41 23.12 13.09 -5.74
CA LEU A 41 22.12 14.12 -5.46
C LEU A 41 21.76 14.20 -3.96
N TYR A 42 21.69 13.06 -3.28
CA TYR A 42 21.41 12.96 -1.85
C TYR A 42 22.50 13.63 -0.98
N SER A 43 23.78 13.38 -1.28
CA SER A 43 24.93 13.94 -0.53
C SER A 43 25.03 15.47 -0.61
N GLN A 44 24.59 16.08 -1.71
CA GLN A 44 24.51 17.54 -1.82
C GLN A 44 23.38 18.14 -0.97
N HIS A 45 22.35 17.36 -0.62
CA HIS A 45 21.13 17.86 0.02
C HIS A 45 21.13 17.81 1.55
N ASP A 46 21.93 16.92 2.15
CA ASP A 46 22.10 16.85 3.62
C ASP A 46 22.67 18.15 4.22
N LYS A 47 23.29 19.02 3.40
CA LYS A 47 23.73 20.35 3.84
C LYS A 47 22.66 21.43 3.83
N ILE A 48 21.46 21.18 3.28
CA ILE A 48 20.41 22.22 3.08
C ILE A 48 19.22 22.04 4.05
N SER A 49 19.03 20.89 4.68
CA SER A 49 17.79 20.57 5.42
C SER A 49 17.84 20.89 6.93
N GLN A 50 18.14 22.14 7.29
CA GLN A 50 17.84 22.70 8.63
C GLN A 50 16.91 23.93 8.56
N GLY A 51 15.88 23.85 7.71
CA GLY A 51 14.73 24.75 7.75
C GLY A 51 13.47 23.90 7.75
N SER A 52 12.52 24.20 8.65
CA SER A 52 11.15 23.69 8.59
C SER A 52 10.59 23.88 7.18
N ALA A 53 10.65 22.84 6.35
CA ALA A 53 10.15 22.89 5.00
C ALA A 53 8.63 23.03 5.05
N VAL A 54 8.15 24.25 4.84
CA VAL A 54 6.72 24.54 4.67
C VAL A 54 6.23 23.67 3.51
N LEU A 55 5.26 22.80 3.76
CA LEU A 55 4.63 21.97 2.73
C LEU A 55 4.00 22.89 1.68
N ASP A 56 4.51 22.85 0.45
CA ASP A 56 3.93 23.57 -0.69
C ASP A 56 2.57 22.93 -1.04
N PRO A 57 1.43 23.65 -0.87
CA PRO A 57 0.10 23.11 -1.09
C PRO A 57 -0.15 22.57 -2.51
N GLU A 58 0.51 23.14 -3.53
CA GLU A 58 0.35 22.70 -4.93
C GLU A 58 1.18 21.47 -5.26
N LYS A 59 2.14 21.10 -4.39
CA LYS A 59 2.98 19.91 -4.57
C LYS A 59 2.58 18.76 -3.66
N ILE A 60 1.48 18.88 -2.91
CA ILE A 60 1.01 17.84 -2.00
C ILE A 60 0.64 16.59 -2.80
N VAL A 61 1.23 15.47 -2.40
CA VAL A 61 0.84 14.14 -2.86
C VAL A 61 0.37 13.35 -1.66
N ILE A 62 -0.85 12.82 -1.71
CA ILE A 62 -1.38 11.89 -0.71
C ILE A 62 -1.36 10.49 -1.31
N ILE A 63 -0.88 9.51 -0.54
CA ILE A 63 -1.08 8.10 -0.83
C ILE A 63 -2.07 7.53 0.17
N TYR A 64 -3.24 7.14 -0.34
CA TYR A 64 -4.24 6.38 0.39
C TYR A 64 -4.17 4.90 0.00
N ASN A 65 -3.28 4.16 0.65
CA ASN A 65 -3.07 2.73 0.41
C ASN A 65 -4.18 1.88 1.08
N ARG A 66 -5.40 2.06 0.56
CA ARG A 66 -6.67 1.67 1.18
C ARG A 66 -6.78 0.18 1.51
N VAL A 67 -7.11 -0.11 2.77
CA VAL A 67 -7.50 -1.45 3.20
C VAL A 67 -8.90 -1.81 2.65
N PRO A 68 -9.13 -3.07 2.22
CA PRO A 68 -10.47 -3.53 1.85
C PRO A 68 -11.46 -3.54 3.03
N LYS A 69 -12.69 -3.10 2.77
CA LYS A 69 -13.85 -3.15 3.69
C LYS A 69 -13.74 -2.24 4.94
N THR A 70 -13.11 -1.09 4.77
CA THR A 70 -12.95 -0.03 5.81
C THR A 70 -13.57 1.31 5.39
N ALA A 71 -14.77 1.26 4.77
CA ALA A 71 -15.43 2.42 4.13
C ALA A 71 -14.60 3.17 3.07
N SER A 72 -13.57 2.52 2.53
CA SER A 72 -12.63 3.13 1.59
C SER A 72 -13.26 3.59 0.28
N THR A 73 -14.40 3.01 -0.13
CA THR A 73 -15.12 3.47 -1.33
C THR A 73 -15.91 4.73 -1.08
N SER A 74 -16.53 4.88 0.09
CA SER A 74 -17.23 6.09 0.50
C SER A 74 -16.25 7.27 0.61
N PHE A 75 -15.12 7.06 1.28
CA PHE A 75 -14.09 8.12 1.42
C PHE A 75 -13.50 8.55 0.08
N ILE A 76 -13.22 7.62 -0.84
CA ILE A 76 -12.69 8.04 -2.14
C ILE A 76 -13.75 8.70 -3.04
N GLY A 77 -15.03 8.33 -2.90
CA GLY A 77 -16.13 9.03 -3.57
C GLY A 77 -16.13 10.52 -3.22
N LEU A 78 -16.03 10.83 -1.93
CA LEU A 78 -15.86 12.19 -1.42
C LEU A 78 -14.66 12.90 -2.06
N ALA A 79 -13.50 12.23 -2.16
CA ALA A 79 -12.32 12.82 -2.81
C ALA A 79 -12.54 13.11 -4.31
N TYR A 80 -13.23 12.23 -5.04
CA TYR A 80 -13.57 12.45 -6.45
C TYR A 80 -14.52 13.65 -6.65
N ASP A 81 -15.49 13.83 -5.75
CA ASP A 81 -16.40 14.98 -5.82
C ASP A 81 -15.72 16.31 -5.47
N LEU A 82 -14.78 16.27 -4.52
CA LEU A 82 -13.99 17.43 -4.13
C LEU A 82 -12.93 17.81 -5.16
N CYS A 83 -12.40 16.85 -5.93
CA CYS A 83 -11.27 17.11 -6.82
C CYS A 83 -11.59 18.11 -7.93
N TYR A 84 -12.84 18.14 -8.38
CA TYR A 84 -13.30 19.12 -9.36
C TYR A 84 -13.39 20.53 -8.78
N LYS A 85 -13.92 20.67 -7.56
CA LYS A 85 -14.11 21.97 -6.88
C LYS A 85 -12.79 22.55 -6.40
N ASN A 86 -11.95 21.69 -5.83
CA ASN A 86 -10.70 22.07 -5.22
C ASN A 86 -9.54 21.97 -6.22
N ASN A 87 -9.75 21.63 -7.49
CA ASN A 87 -8.71 21.59 -8.52
C ASN A 87 -7.45 20.76 -8.13
N PHE A 88 -7.66 19.46 -7.90
CA PHE A 88 -6.59 18.49 -7.68
C PHE A 88 -6.88 17.17 -8.41
N ASN A 89 -5.93 16.24 -8.47
CA ASN A 89 -6.09 14.98 -9.18
C ASN A 89 -6.39 13.81 -8.24
N VAL A 90 -7.25 12.87 -8.64
CA VAL A 90 -7.45 11.58 -7.94
C VAL A 90 -7.14 10.44 -8.90
N LEU A 91 -6.19 9.57 -8.53
CA LEU A 91 -5.70 8.49 -9.36
C LEU A 91 -5.83 7.13 -8.65
N HIS A 92 -6.44 6.16 -9.34
CA HIS A 92 -6.51 4.79 -8.85
C HIS A 92 -5.27 3.99 -9.28
N ILE A 93 -4.59 3.39 -8.31
CA ILE A 93 -3.47 2.48 -8.51
C ILE A 93 -4.04 1.07 -8.66
N ASN A 94 -3.86 0.49 -9.84
CA ASN A 94 -4.23 -0.90 -10.10
C ASN A 94 -2.98 -1.78 -10.09
N THR A 95 -3.06 -2.93 -9.42
CA THR A 95 -1.99 -3.92 -9.40
C THR A 95 -2.46 -5.22 -10.06
N THR A 96 -1.51 -5.93 -10.68
CA THR A 96 -1.80 -7.23 -11.28
C THR A 96 -2.39 -8.18 -10.24
N LYS A 97 -3.56 -8.76 -10.55
CA LYS A 97 -4.33 -9.64 -9.66
C LYS A 97 -4.71 -9.02 -8.30
N ASN A 98 -4.73 -7.69 -8.17
CA ASN A 98 -4.91 -6.98 -6.91
C ASN A 98 -3.88 -7.40 -5.84
N SER A 99 -2.65 -7.72 -6.26
CA SER A 99 -1.55 -8.01 -5.33
C SER A 99 -1.24 -6.75 -4.50
N PRO A 100 -1.22 -6.85 -3.17
CA PRO A 100 -0.88 -5.70 -2.33
C PRO A 100 0.63 -5.38 -2.34
N THR A 101 1.47 -6.35 -2.69
CA THR A 101 2.92 -6.16 -2.80
C THR A 101 3.34 -5.92 -4.23
N LEU A 102 4.22 -4.93 -4.42
CA LEU A 102 4.90 -4.63 -5.67
C LEU A 102 6.28 -5.31 -5.72
N SER A 103 6.73 -5.70 -6.92
CA SER A 103 8.13 -6.10 -7.14
C SER A 103 9.07 -4.93 -6.87
N LEU A 104 10.37 -5.19 -6.62
CA LEU A 104 11.32 -4.09 -6.39
C LEU A 104 11.38 -3.13 -7.58
N THR A 105 11.36 -3.65 -8.81
CA THR A 105 11.31 -2.86 -10.04
C THR A 105 10.05 -1.98 -10.09
N ASP A 106 8.89 -2.55 -9.78
CA ASP A 106 7.64 -1.80 -9.76
C ASP A 106 7.62 -0.75 -8.63
N GLN A 107 8.24 -1.02 -7.48
CA GLN A 107 8.40 -0.03 -6.41
C GLN A 107 9.21 1.17 -6.88
N VAL A 108 10.36 0.95 -7.54
CA VAL A 108 11.19 2.02 -8.10
C VAL A 108 10.41 2.83 -9.12
N LEU A 109 9.71 2.17 -10.05
CA LEU A 109 8.90 2.84 -11.07
C LEU A 109 7.75 3.63 -10.45
N PHE A 110 7.06 3.05 -9.47
CA PHE A 110 5.96 3.69 -8.76
C PHE A 110 6.41 4.96 -8.04
N VAL A 111 7.51 4.87 -7.28
CA VAL A 111 8.08 6.00 -6.55
C VAL A 111 8.55 7.09 -7.52
N ARG A 112 9.27 6.71 -8.59
CA ARG A 112 9.74 7.66 -9.61
C ARG A 112 8.57 8.36 -10.30
N ASN A 113 7.51 7.63 -10.65
CA ASN A 113 6.34 8.19 -11.32
C ASN A 113 5.61 9.17 -10.40
N ILE A 114 5.28 8.77 -9.17
CA ILE A 114 4.55 9.64 -8.25
C ILE A 114 5.37 10.88 -7.89
N SER A 115 6.67 10.73 -7.66
CA SER A 115 7.52 11.84 -7.22
C SER A 115 7.73 12.90 -8.29
N ASN A 116 7.77 12.51 -9.58
CA ASN A 116 8.15 13.41 -10.68
C ASN A 116 6.97 13.82 -11.58
N TRP A 117 5.76 13.33 -11.34
CA TRP A 117 4.61 13.63 -12.20
C TRP A 117 3.94 14.97 -11.83
N GLU A 118 4.63 16.07 -12.13
CA GLU A 118 4.21 17.43 -11.74
C GLU A 118 2.79 17.80 -12.18
N VAL A 119 2.37 17.42 -13.40
CA VAL A 119 1.01 17.71 -13.90
C VAL A 119 -0.11 17.00 -13.13
N LYS A 120 0.23 16.06 -12.25
CA LYS A 120 -0.72 15.35 -11.37
C LYS A 120 -0.68 15.85 -9.92
N LYS A 121 0.13 16.88 -9.63
CA LYS A 121 0.17 17.53 -8.34
C LYS A 121 -0.73 18.78 -8.34
N PRO A 122 -1.42 19.08 -7.22
CA PRO A 122 -1.55 18.21 -6.06
C PRO A 122 -2.49 17.03 -6.37
N GLY A 123 -2.35 15.91 -5.66
CA GLY A 123 -3.14 14.73 -5.97
C GLY A 123 -3.19 13.63 -4.91
N ILE A 124 -4.25 12.82 -5.00
CA ILE A 124 -4.50 11.66 -4.15
C ILE A 124 -4.39 10.39 -4.98
N TYR A 125 -3.40 9.57 -4.66
CA TYR A 125 -3.23 8.25 -5.25
C TYR A 125 -3.82 7.22 -4.29
N HIS A 126 -4.76 6.40 -4.75
CA HIS A 126 -5.41 5.39 -3.91
C HIS A 126 -5.37 4.02 -4.55
N GLY A 127 -5.21 2.98 -3.74
CA GLY A 127 -5.23 1.60 -4.23
C GLY A 127 -4.93 0.58 -3.15
N HIS A 128 -5.16 -0.69 -3.49
CA HIS A 128 -4.92 -1.82 -2.60
C HIS A 128 -3.45 -2.22 -2.63
N ILE A 129 -2.59 -1.40 -2.03
CA ILE A 129 -1.15 -1.64 -1.92
C ILE A 129 -0.68 -1.58 -0.46
N ALA A 130 0.37 -2.31 -0.14
CA ALA A 130 1.02 -2.23 1.16
C ALA A 130 1.81 -0.93 1.30
N TYR A 131 2.12 -0.54 2.53
CA TYR A 131 2.98 0.59 2.82
C TYR A 131 4.31 0.45 2.06
N LEU A 132 4.70 1.52 1.37
CA LEU A 132 5.97 1.61 0.67
C LEU A 132 6.72 2.82 1.23
N ASP A 133 7.91 2.56 1.75
CA ASP A 133 8.76 3.61 2.29
C ASP A 133 9.49 4.34 1.16
N PHE A 134 9.03 5.55 0.85
CA PHE A 134 9.62 6.40 -0.20
C PHE A 134 11.04 6.86 0.16
N ASN A 135 11.41 6.90 1.44
CA ASN A 135 12.75 7.34 1.87
C ASN A 135 13.85 6.42 1.38
N ARG A 136 13.54 5.13 1.24
CA ARG A 136 14.46 4.12 0.72
C ARG A 136 14.88 4.35 -0.72
N PHE A 137 14.20 5.26 -1.43
CA PHE A 137 14.44 5.55 -2.84
C PHE A 137 15.02 6.95 -3.07
N GLY A 138 15.38 7.69 -2.01
CA GLY A 138 16.07 8.98 -2.11
C GLY A 138 15.23 10.08 -2.76
N VAL A 139 13.92 10.10 -2.52
CA VAL A 139 13.04 11.16 -3.05
C VAL A 139 13.17 12.45 -2.25
N MET A 140 13.04 13.59 -2.94
CA MET A 140 13.18 14.92 -2.35
C MET A 140 11.98 15.31 -1.47
N GLN A 141 10.78 14.86 -1.84
CA GLN A 141 9.55 15.15 -1.14
C GLN A 141 8.80 13.85 -0.90
N GLN A 142 8.53 13.55 0.37
CA GLN A 142 7.73 12.39 0.74
C GLN A 142 6.24 12.67 0.50
N PRO A 143 5.47 11.69 0.01
CA PRO A 143 4.02 11.77 0.01
C PRO A 143 3.48 11.65 1.43
N LEU A 144 2.31 12.23 1.67
CA LEU A 144 1.57 12.05 2.91
C LEU A 144 0.78 10.74 2.83
N PHE A 145 1.08 9.79 3.71
CA PHE A 145 0.28 8.57 3.82
C PHE A 145 -0.92 8.79 4.74
N ILE A 146 -2.10 8.40 4.27
CA ILE A 146 -3.31 8.33 5.10
C ILE A 146 -3.93 6.94 4.99
N ASN A 147 -4.71 6.55 5.99
CA ASN A 147 -5.50 5.32 5.88
C ASN A 147 -6.75 5.32 6.75
N ILE A 148 -7.61 4.34 6.53
CA ILE A 148 -8.78 4.07 7.38
C ILE A 148 -8.77 2.58 7.70
N ILE A 149 -8.79 2.26 9.00
CA ILE A 149 -8.84 0.90 9.52
C ILE A 149 -10.19 0.61 10.17
N ARG A 150 -10.40 -0.65 10.52
CA ARG A 150 -11.63 -1.14 11.15
C ARG A 150 -11.32 -2.21 12.17
N LYS A 151 -12.21 -2.46 13.13
CA LYS A 151 -12.13 -3.64 13.99
C LYS A 151 -11.93 -4.92 13.12
N PRO A 152 -10.91 -5.77 13.42
CA PRO A 152 -10.55 -6.88 12.53
C PRO A 152 -11.69 -7.86 12.22
N LEU A 153 -12.50 -8.19 13.23
CA LEU A 153 -13.65 -9.09 13.08
C LEU A 153 -14.73 -8.47 12.19
N ASP A 154 -15.14 -7.23 12.45
CA ASP A 154 -16.22 -6.57 11.69
C ASP A 154 -15.83 -6.38 10.22
N ARG A 155 -14.53 -6.13 9.96
CA ARG A 155 -13.97 -6.10 8.61
C ARG A 155 -14.01 -7.47 7.94
N LEU A 156 -13.67 -8.55 8.67
CA LEU A 156 -13.76 -9.92 8.17
C LEU A 156 -15.22 -10.28 7.85
N VAL A 157 -16.16 -9.97 8.74
CA VAL A 157 -17.61 -10.18 8.54
C VAL A 157 -18.08 -9.44 7.28
N SER A 158 -17.70 -8.17 7.13
CA SER A 158 -18.01 -7.38 5.94
C SER A 158 -17.44 -7.98 4.66
N TYR A 159 -16.22 -8.51 4.70
CA TYR A 159 -15.60 -9.19 3.56
C TYR A 159 -16.30 -10.52 3.24
N TYR A 160 -16.61 -11.31 4.26
CA TYR A 160 -17.24 -12.63 4.15
C TYR A 160 -18.58 -12.56 3.40
N TYR A 161 -19.41 -11.59 3.75
CA TYR A 161 -20.70 -11.39 3.08
C TYR A 161 -20.58 -10.64 1.76
N PHE A 162 -19.59 -9.76 1.62
CA PHE A 162 -19.32 -9.10 0.35
C PHE A 162 -19.00 -10.08 -0.78
N ILE A 163 -18.20 -11.12 -0.52
CA ILE A 163 -17.86 -12.10 -1.58
C ILE A 163 -19.03 -13.04 -1.94
N ARG A 164 -20.12 -13.03 -1.15
CA ARG A 164 -21.35 -13.84 -1.34
C ARG A 164 -22.51 -13.05 -1.94
N TYR A 165 -22.66 -11.79 -1.54
CA TYR A 165 -23.81 -10.96 -1.93
C TYR A 165 -23.45 -9.73 -2.76
N GLY A 166 -22.17 -9.35 -2.81
CA GLY A 166 -21.72 -8.18 -3.57
C GLY A 166 -21.83 -6.87 -2.81
N ASP A 167 -21.92 -5.79 -3.57
CA ASP A 167 -22.13 -4.41 -3.10
C ASP A 167 -23.22 -3.76 -3.96
N ASP A 168 -23.79 -2.68 -3.46
CA ASP A 168 -24.81 -1.84 -4.11
C ASP A 168 -24.21 -0.89 -5.16
N LEU A 169 -22.93 -0.56 -5.04
CA LEU A 169 -22.23 0.32 -5.98
C LEU A 169 -22.04 -0.31 -7.36
N ARG A 170 -21.88 -1.63 -7.42
CA ARG A 170 -21.66 -2.39 -8.65
C ARG A 170 -22.39 -3.75 -8.56
N PRO A 171 -23.73 -3.73 -8.64
CA PRO A 171 -24.57 -4.90 -8.39
C PRO A 171 -24.40 -5.99 -9.44
N HIS A 172 -24.00 -5.62 -10.66
CA HIS A 172 -23.85 -6.57 -11.78
C HIS A 172 -22.57 -7.42 -11.71
N LEU A 173 -21.63 -7.11 -10.81
CA LEU A 173 -20.40 -7.91 -10.68
C LEU A 173 -20.62 -9.16 -9.84
N VAL A 174 -20.52 -10.32 -10.49
CA VAL A 174 -20.51 -11.62 -9.83
C VAL A 174 -19.25 -11.77 -8.98
N ARG A 175 -19.45 -12.13 -7.72
CA ARG A 175 -18.36 -12.30 -6.74
C ARG A 175 -17.95 -13.76 -6.64
N LYS A 176 -16.76 -14.00 -6.09
CA LYS A 176 -16.10 -15.32 -6.04
C LYS A 176 -16.97 -16.41 -5.40
N ARG A 177 -17.78 -16.08 -4.40
CA ARG A 177 -18.65 -17.01 -3.65
C ARG A 177 -20.13 -16.66 -3.84
N MET A 178 -20.49 -16.00 -4.93
CA MET A 178 -21.88 -15.55 -5.11
C MET A 178 -22.84 -16.74 -5.17
N GLY A 179 -23.92 -16.66 -4.39
CA GLY A 179 -24.91 -17.75 -4.26
C GLY A 179 -24.62 -18.74 -3.13
N ASP A 180 -23.45 -18.69 -2.50
CA ASP A 180 -23.20 -19.41 -1.25
C ASP A 180 -24.01 -18.78 -0.11
N LYS A 181 -24.88 -19.58 0.51
CA LYS A 181 -25.80 -19.16 1.58
C LYS A 181 -25.27 -19.46 2.98
N MET A 182 -24.11 -20.10 3.11
CA MET A 182 -23.51 -20.42 4.40
C MET A 182 -23.26 -19.16 5.21
N THR A 183 -23.83 -19.10 6.40
CA THR A 183 -23.63 -18.00 7.36
C THR A 183 -22.21 -18.02 7.91
N LEU A 184 -21.77 -16.90 8.50
CA LEU A 184 -20.45 -16.85 9.11
C LEU A 184 -20.34 -17.83 10.30
N ASP A 185 -21.39 -17.95 11.10
CA ASP A 185 -21.44 -18.85 12.25
C ASP A 185 -21.32 -20.32 11.83
N GLU A 186 -22.04 -20.73 10.78
CA GLU A 186 -21.91 -22.08 10.19
C GLU A 186 -20.49 -22.31 9.66
N CYS A 187 -19.93 -21.32 8.95
CA CYS A 187 -18.56 -21.40 8.45
C CYS A 187 -17.56 -21.65 9.58
N VAL A 188 -17.68 -20.93 10.70
CA VAL A 188 -16.81 -21.05 11.87
C VAL A 188 -16.99 -22.41 12.53
N ALA A 189 -18.23 -22.88 12.69
CA ALA A 189 -18.55 -24.17 13.28
C ALA A 189 -17.89 -25.35 12.54
N ILE A 190 -17.83 -25.27 11.20
CA ILE A 190 -17.18 -26.28 10.35
C ILE A 190 -15.70 -25.98 10.05
N GLN A 191 -15.13 -24.92 10.65
CA GLN A 191 -13.74 -24.49 10.46
C GLN A 191 -13.37 -24.24 8.98
N HIS A 192 -14.29 -23.69 8.19
CA HIS A 192 -14.07 -23.49 6.77
C HIS A 192 -13.02 -22.39 6.48
N PRO A 193 -12.18 -22.51 5.43
CA PRO A 193 -11.07 -21.58 5.18
C PRO A 193 -11.45 -20.10 5.01
N ASP A 194 -12.66 -19.83 4.51
CA ASP A 194 -13.16 -18.45 4.26
C ASP A 194 -13.33 -17.62 5.56
N CYS A 195 -13.49 -18.27 6.72
CA CYS A 195 -13.66 -17.63 8.03
C CYS A 195 -12.54 -18.02 9.01
N ASN A 196 -11.44 -18.59 8.51
CA ASN A 196 -10.28 -18.90 9.33
C ASN A 196 -9.75 -17.62 10.02
N PRO A 197 -9.34 -17.67 11.30
CA PRO A 197 -8.80 -16.49 12.00
C PRO A 197 -7.65 -15.79 11.28
N ASN A 198 -6.83 -16.51 10.50
CA ASN A 198 -5.76 -15.94 9.68
C ASN A 198 -6.28 -14.96 8.62
N GLN A 199 -7.56 -15.04 8.24
CA GLN A 199 -8.21 -14.06 7.34
C GLN A 199 -8.33 -12.66 7.98
N MET A 200 -8.16 -12.54 9.31
CA MET A 200 -8.06 -11.25 9.99
C MET A 200 -6.70 -10.57 9.77
N TRP A 201 -5.66 -11.32 9.39
CA TRP A 201 -4.30 -10.82 9.16
C TRP A 201 -4.17 -10.08 7.83
N ILE A 202 -4.81 -8.91 7.72
CA ILE A 202 -4.73 -8.06 6.53
C ILE A 202 -4.30 -6.63 6.84
N GLN A 203 -4.70 -6.09 8.00
CA GLN A 203 -4.40 -4.70 8.33
C GLN A 203 -2.94 -4.56 8.70
N VAL A 204 -2.41 -5.47 9.53
CA VAL A 204 -0.98 -5.50 9.90
C VAL A 204 -0.06 -5.48 8.67
N PRO A 205 -0.18 -6.39 7.68
CA PRO A 205 0.70 -6.37 6.52
C PRO A 205 0.59 -5.09 5.67
N TYR A 206 -0.61 -4.49 5.57
CA TYR A 206 -0.79 -3.24 4.83
C TYR A 206 0.01 -2.06 5.42
N PHE A 207 0.21 -2.04 6.74
CA PHE A 207 1.03 -1.02 7.41
C PHE A 207 2.50 -1.45 7.57
N CYS A 208 2.76 -2.75 7.74
CA CYS A 208 4.11 -3.29 7.82
C CYS A 208 4.87 -3.11 6.49
N GLY A 209 4.20 -3.35 5.36
CA GLY A 209 4.71 -3.04 4.03
C GLY A 209 5.11 -4.26 3.20
N HIS A 210 6.22 -4.12 2.48
CA HIS A 210 6.62 -5.05 1.41
C HIS A 210 7.56 -6.18 1.85
N ALA A 211 7.94 -6.26 3.13
CA ALA A 211 8.80 -7.35 3.61
C ALA A 211 8.00 -8.67 3.68
N ALA A 212 8.65 -9.80 3.37
CA ALA A 212 8.00 -11.11 3.36
C ALA A 212 7.38 -11.46 4.74
N GLU A 213 8.10 -11.14 5.82
CA GLU A 213 7.67 -11.35 7.20
C GLU A 213 6.36 -10.63 7.56
N CYS A 214 6.05 -9.49 6.89
CA CYS A 214 4.77 -8.79 7.07
C CYS A 214 3.55 -9.69 6.80
N TRP A 215 3.71 -10.62 5.86
CA TRP A 215 2.65 -11.48 5.33
C TRP A 215 2.56 -12.84 6.03
N VAL A 216 3.34 -13.04 7.10
CA VAL A 216 3.27 -14.22 7.97
C VAL A 216 2.24 -13.95 9.08
N PRO A 217 1.08 -14.64 9.10
CA PRO A 217 0.06 -14.41 10.13
C PRO A 217 0.60 -14.63 11.54
N GLY A 218 0.37 -13.65 12.42
CA GLY A 218 0.80 -13.72 13.81
C GLY A 218 2.27 -13.35 14.06
N SER A 219 3.01 -12.89 13.04
CA SER A 219 4.38 -12.40 13.24
C SER A 219 4.40 -11.19 14.18
N VAL A 220 5.12 -11.34 15.30
CA VAL A 220 5.30 -10.28 16.31
C VAL A 220 6.11 -9.13 15.72
N TRP A 221 7.13 -9.43 14.93
CA TRP A 221 7.93 -8.41 14.25
C TRP A 221 7.06 -7.58 13.30
N ALA A 222 6.23 -8.24 12.49
CA ALA A 222 5.34 -7.56 11.55
C ALA A 222 4.34 -6.63 12.25
N PHE A 223 3.82 -7.07 13.40
CA PHE A 223 2.91 -6.26 14.22
C PHE A 223 3.60 -5.01 14.77
N GLU A 224 4.80 -5.14 15.34
CA GLU A 224 5.55 -3.99 15.86
C GLU A 224 6.02 -3.06 14.73
N GLN A 225 6.44 -3.59 13.58
CA GLN A 225 6.79 -2.79 12.41
C GLN A 225 5.57 -2.02 11.86
N ALA A 226 4.39 -2.63 11.83
CA ALA A 226 3.16 -1.97 11.43
C ALA A 226 2.82 -0.79 12.36
N LYS A 227 2.94 -0.98 13.68
CA LYS A 227 2.77 0.10 14.67
C LYS A 227 3.80 1.21 14.47
N HIS A 228 5.06 0.85 14.29
CA HIS A 228 6.13 1.80 14.03
C HIS A 228 5.81 2.65 12.79
N ASN A 229 5.44 2.02 11.68
CA ASN A 229 5.10 2.73 10.45
C ASN A 229 3.85 3.61 10.63
N LEU A 230 2.82 3.11 11.31
CA LEU A 230 1.61 3.87 11.59
C LEU A 230 1.92 5.17 12.35
N VAL A 231 2.80 5.12 13.36
CA VAL A 231 3.13 6.29 14.18
C VAL A 231 4.08 7.26 13.47
N HIS A 232 5.06 6.75 12.72
CA HIS A 232 6.15 7.59 12.19
C HIS A 232 5.96 8.02 10.74
N ASN A 233 5.20 7.26 9.94
CA ASN A 233 5.15 7.43 8.49
C ASN A 233 3.75 7.74 7.94
N TYR A 234 2.70 7.64 8.76
CA TYR A 234 1.35 8.03 8.38
C TYR A 234 1.01 9.42 8.96
N PHE A 235 0.48 10.28 8.11
CA PHE A 235 -0.03 11.60 8.51
C PHE A 235 -1.27 11.49 9.40
N LEU A 236 -2.23 10.65 9.00
CA LEU A 236 -3.45 10.41 9.76
C LEU A 236 -4.02 9.03 9.41
N VAL A 237 -4.46 8.29 10.44
CA VAL A 237 -5.17 7.01 10.28
C VAL A 237 -6.48 7.09 11.04
N GLY A 238 -7.60 6.99 10.32
CA GLY A 238 -8.94 7.02 10.89
C GLY A 238 -9.51 5.63 11.18
N LEU A 239 -10.62 5.62 11.91
CA LEU A 239 -11.46 4.45 12.13
C LEU A 239 -12.69 4.50 11.21
N THR A 240 -13.13 3.34 10.74
CA THR A 240 -14.31 3.24 9.86
C THR A 240 -15.56 3.77 10.55
N GLU A 241 -15.69 3.48 11.84
CA GLU A 241 -16.81 3.87 12.69
C GLU A 241 -16.82 5.39 13.01
N GLU A 242 -15.69 6.08 12.84
CA GLU A 242 -15.50 7.52 13.11
C GLU A 242 -15.08 8.27 11.82
N LEU A 243 -15.62 7.84 10.67
CA LEU A 243 -15.23 8.41 9.37
C LEU A 243 -15.50 9.91 9.27
N GLY A 244 -16.55 10.41 9.92
CA GLY A 244 -16.87 11.85 9.95
C GLY A 244 -15.76 12.67 10.61
N ASP A 245 -15.22 12.20 11.73
CA ASP A 245 -14.13 12.88 12.45
C ASP A 245 -12.84 12.83 11.65
N PHE A 246 -12.55 11.70 10.99
CA PHE A 246 -11.42 11.58 10.07
C PHE A 246 -11.52 12.59 8.91
N VAL A 247 -12.71 12.73 8.30
CA VAL A 247 -12.96 13.72 7.25
C VAL A 247 -12.76 15.15 7.77
N ALA A 248 -13.26 15.46 8.96
CA ALA A 248 -13.12 16.78 9.57
C ALA A 248 -11.65 17.14 9.85
N MET A 249 -10.86 16.19 10.36
CA MET A 249 -9.43 16.38 10.60
C MET A 249 -8.65 16.64 9.30
N LEU A 250 -9.03 15.97 8.20
CA LEU A 250 -8.43 16.22 6.88
C LEU A 250 -8.82 17.56 6.29
N GLU A 251 -10.08 17.99 6.42
CA GLU A 251 -10.52 19.32 6.00
C GLU A 251 -9.75 20.43 6.73
N TYR A 252 -9.58 20.29 8.05
CA TYR A 252 -8.84 21.25 8.86
C TYR A 252 -7.34 21.27 8.52
N SER A 253 -6.72 20.10 8.38
CA SER A 253 -5.26 19.99 8.26
C SER A 253 -4.74 20.14 6.83
N LEU A 254 -5.55 19.77 5.83
CA LEU A 254 -5.20 19.79 4.40
C LEU A 254 -6.33 20.47 3.58
N PRO A 255 -6.70 21.73 3.88
CA PRO A 255 -7.86 22.40 3.27
C PRO A 255 -7.71 22.58 1.75
N ARG A 256 -6.48 22.65 1.23
CA ARG A 256 -6.22 22.70 -0.21
C ARG A 256 -6.86 21.53 -0.97
N LEU A 257 -6.98 20.38 -0.34
CA LEU A 257 -7.57 19.17 -0.92
C LEU A 257 -8.98 18.91 -0.39
N PHE A 258 -9.22 19.16 0.90
CA PHE A 258 -10.43 18.72 1.59
C PHE A 258 -11.38 19.85 2.03
N ALA A 259 -11.20 21.09 1.57
CA ALA A 259 -12.18 22.15 1.82
C ALA A 259 -13.59 21.74 1.33
N GLY A 260 -14.59 21.86 2.21
CA GLY A 260 -15.97 21.48 1.96
C GLY A 260 -16.28 19.98 2.17
N ALA A 261 -15.33 19.18 2.66
CA ALA A 261 -15.48 17.74 2.82
C ALA A 261 -16.53 17.35 3.86
N ILE A 262 -16.59 18.02 5.01
CA ILE A 262 -17.58 17.76 6.07
C ILE A 262 -19.00 17.98 5.53
N ASN A 263 -19.23 19.09 4.83
CA ASN A 263 -20.54 19.44 4.27
C ASN A 263 -20.99 18.40 3.25
N LEU A 264 -20.07 17.94 2.39
CA LEU A 264 -20.37 16.92 1.41
C LEU A 264 -20.64 15.56 2.07
N TYR A 265 -19.84 15.16 3.06
CA TYR A 265 -20.03 13.92 3.83
C TYR A 265 -21.40 13.88 4.54
N GLN A 266 -21.85 15.00 5.10
CA GLN A 266 -23.14 15.10 5.78
C GLN A 266 -24.35 14.99 4.83
N LYS A 267 -24.16 15.26 3.54
CA LYS A 267 -25.25 15.22 2.54
C LYS A 267 -25.56 13.83 2.00
N GLY A 268 -24.64 12.87 2.18
CA GLY A 268 -24.75 11.52 1.64
C GLY A 268 -24.19 11.43 0.22
#